data_AF-A0A0Q8W1Y1-F1
#
_entry.id   AF-A0A0Q8W1Y1-F1
#
_cell.length_a   1.000
_cell.length_b   1.000
_cell.length_c   1.000
_cell.angle_alpha   90.00
_cell.angle_beta   90.00
_cell.angle_gamma   90.00
#
_symmetry.space_group_name_H-M   'P 1'
#
loop_
_entity.id
_entity.type
_entity.pdbx_description
1 polymer ?
#
loop_
_entity_poly.entity_id
_entity_poly.type
_entity_poly.pdbx_seq_one_letter_code
_entity_poly.pdbx_strand_id
1 'polypeptide(L)'
;MLTVYLDQMKWIDLARAETGHALGAPFVEALEVFKRAAADGQARFPLSSAHYFETGKQREPRRRKELSAAMTRLSGTLRIAPPHVIVPWEIRRALIEVLDLSINVAPLELFGRGVAHAMASPSLRYTAPLEYEGRQLAEPLRRDLEKLVEPEFEELILASITPEGVPHEMRLVLSDFKRLTDDRFVSGQNYVAKEISKLGRRRLDDVMLGTAFADIIDPLLAAAQELGVSLDDDIFDRGRMTKLIERMPSRWVEMMLRRQRQANPQKIWHGNDLNDVAALAIAVPYCDVVVTERSWSAMLNAAKVPQRFGTIVTPHLRDVIDLLEG
;
A
#
# COMPACT_ATOMS: atom_id res chain seq x y z
N MET A 1 -11.13 -0.02 17.66
CA MET A 1 -10.36 -1.03 16.91
C MET A 1 -9.22 -0.32 16.20
N LEU A 2 -7.98 -0.67 16.53
CA LEU A 2 -6.75 -0.10 16.01
C LEU A 2 -6.43 -0.69 14.62
N THR A 3 -6.06 0.14 13.65
CA THR A 3 -5.62 -0.26 12.31
C THR A 3 -4.11 -0.19 12.24
N VAL A 4 -3.45 -1.35 12.19
CA VAL A 4 -2.00 -1.47 12.25
C VAL A 4 -1.46 -1.99 10.93
N TYR A 5 -0.77 -1.12 10.18
CA TYR A 5 -0.06 -1.54 8.98
C TYR A 5 1.36 -1.99 9.33
N LEU A 6 1.70 -3.22 8.97
CA LEU A 6 3.04 -3.77 9.14
C LEU A 6 3.74 -3.83 7.80
N ASP A 7 4.97 -3.35 7.70
CA ASP A 7 5.76 -3.56 6.49
C ASP A 7 6.15 -5.04 6.30
N GLN A 8 6.63 -5.37 5.11
CA GLN A 8 7.03 -6.74 4.76
C GLN A 8 8.08 -7.32 5.73
N MET A 9 9.02 -6.49 6.19
CA MET A 9 10.09 -6.92 7.09
C MET A 9 9.52 -7.37 8.44
N LYS A 10 8.52 -6.65 8.97
CA LYS A 10 7.83 -7.05 10.20
C LYS A 10 7.06 -8.36 10.04
N TRP A 11 6.42 -8.58 8.89
CA TRP A 11 5.78 -9.87 8.62
C TRP A 11 6.78 -11.04 8.60
N ILE A 12 7.98 -10.83 8.05
CA ILE A 12 9.05 -11.85 8.07
C ILE A 12 9.50 -12.16 9.51
N ASP A 13 9.64 -11.13 10.34
CA ASP A 13 9.99 -11.29 11.76
C ASP A 13 8.92 -12.10 12.52
N LEU A 14 7.64 -11.81 12.29
CA LEU A 14 6.52 -12.54 12.87
C LEU A 14 6.42 -13.99 12.34
N ALA A 15 6.64 -14.23 11.04
CA ALA A 15 6.66 -15.57 10.47
C ALA A 15 7.80 -16.43 11.04
N ARG A 16 8.96 -15.82 11.30
CA ARG A 16 10.08 -16.47 12.00
C ARG A 16 9.71 -16.83 13.43
N ALA A 17 9.00 -15.95 14.14
CA ALA A 17 8.54 -16.23 15.50
C ALA A 17 7.56 -17.41 15.51
N GLU A 18 6.62 -17.43 14.56
CA GLU A 18 5.62 -18.49 14.41
C GLU A 18 6.24 -19.86 14.11
N THR A 19 7.30 -19.89 13.30
CA THR A 19 7.99 -21.13 12.92
C THR A 19 9.04 -21.59 13.93
N GLY A 20 9.24 -20.84 15.03
CA GLY A 20 10.26 -21.14 16.04
C GLY A 20 11.70 -20.90 15.58
N HIS A 21 11.89 -20.12 14.51
CA HIS A 21 13.22 -19.76 14.03
C HIS A 21 13.94 -18.88 15.06
N ALA A 22 15.25 -19.09 15.28
CA ALA A 22 16.01 -18.39 16.32
C ALA A 22 15.93 -16.85 16.23
N LEU A 23 16.01 -16.29 15.01
CA LEU A 23 15.84 -14.85 14.76
C LEU A 23 14.43 -14.31 15.05
N GLY A 24 13.43 -15.19 15.18
CA GLY A 24 12.06 -14.85 15.53
C GLY A 24 11.80 -14.78 17.02
N ALA A 25 12.70 -15.32 17.86
CA ALA A 25 12.52 -15.37 19.31
C ALA A 25 12.15 -14.01 19.95
N PRO A 26 12.74 -12.86 19.54
CA PRO A 26 12.35 -11.55 20.09
C PRO A 26 10.92 -11.11 19.77
N PHE A 27 10.24 -11.75 18.84
CA PHE A 27 8.92 -11.33 18.32
C PHE A 27 7.79 -12.29 18.70
N VAL A 28 8.06 -13.34 19.48
CA VAL A 28 7.04 -14.31 19.92
C VAL A 28 5.95 -13.64 20.76
N GLU A 29 6.33 -12.78 21.71
CA GLU A 29 5.37 -12.02 22.51
C GLU A 29 4.47 -11.14 21.65
N ALA A 30 5.08 -10.38 20.72
CA ALA A 30 4.35 -9.52 19.78
C ALA A 30 3.35 -10.33 18.95
N LEU A 31 3.76 -11.48 18.43
CA LEU A 31 2.88 -12.36 17.66
C LEU A 31 1.66 -12.81 18.48
N GLU A 32 1.87 -13.24 19.73
CA GLU A 32 0.78 -13.73 20.58
C GLU A 32 -0.15 -12.62 21.08
N VAL A 33 0.37 -11.41 21.32
CA VAL A 33 -0.47 -10.23 21.58
C VAL A 33 -1.29 -9.87 20.35
N PHE A 34 -0.68 -9.83 19.16
CA PHE A 34 -1.39 -9.46 17.94
C PHE A 34 -2.46 -10.47 17.54
N LYS A 35 -2.21 -11.77 17.72
CA LYS A 35 -3.23 -12.81 17.50
C LYS A 35 -4.45 -12.60 18.39
N ARG A 36 -4.24 -12.35 19.69
CA ARG A 36 -5.32 -12.06 20.64
C ARG A 36 -6.07 -10.79 20.27
N ALA A 37 -5.35 -9.69 20.03
CA ALA A 37 -5.94 -8.42 19.65
C ALA A 37 -6.74 -8.50 18.34
N ALA A 38 -6.29 -9.30 17.37
CA ALA A 38 -7.04 -9.57 16.13
C ALA A 38 -8.31 -10.39 16.38
N ALA A 39 -8.20 -11.45 17.18
CA ALA A 39 -9.34 -12.31 17.53
C ALA A 39 -10.42 -11.57 18.33
N ASP A 40 -10.00 -10.69 19.24
CA ASP A 40 -10.88 -9.89 20.10
C ASP A 40 -11.42 -8.62 19.42
N GLY A 41 -11.03 -8.35 18.17
CA GLY A 41 -11.45 -7.16 17.42
C GLY A 41 -10.85 -5.84 17.95
N GLN A 42 -9.81 -5.92 18.78
CA GLN A 42 -9.08 -4.76 19.29
C GLN A 42 -8.17 -4.14 18.22
N ALA A 43 -7.57 -4.97 17.37
CA ALA A 43 -6.70 -4.55 16.27
C ALA A 43 -7.05 -5.26 14.95
N ARG A 44 -6.68 -4.63 13.83
CA ARG A 44 -6.76 -5.22 12.49
C ARG A 44 -5.50 -4.88 11.69
N PHE A 45 -5.07 -5.82 10.85
CA PHE A 45 -3.77 -5.77 10.17
C PHE A 45 -3.94 -5.84 8.64
N PRO A 46 -4.31 -4.73 7.97
CA PRO A 46 -4.56 -4.75 6.53
C PRO A 46 -3.27 -5.04 5.74
N LEU A 47 -3.37 -5.88 4.70
CA LEU A 47 -2.30 -6.01 3.69
C LEU A 47 -2.60 -5.13 2.47
N SER A 48 -1.58 -4.52 1.88
CA SER A 48 -1.64 -3.91 0.53
C SER A 48 -1.08 -4.84 -0.56
N SER A 49 -1.22 -4.42 -1.83
CA SER A 49 -0.59 -5.06 -2.99
C SER A 49 0.92 -5.23 -2.85
N ALA A 50 1.62 -4.36 -2.12
CA ALA A 50 3.05 -4.47 -1.86
C ALA A 50 3.42 -5.82 -1.23
N HIS A 51 2.61 -6.34 -0.30
CA HIS A 51 2.86 -7.63 0.35
C HIS A 51 2.78 -8.81 -0.63
N TYR A 52 1.83 -8.77 -1.57
CA TYR A 52 1.73 -9.77 -2.62
C TYR A 52 2.97 -9.73 -3.51
N PHE A 53 3.39 -8.54 -3.93
CA PHE A 53 4.54 -8.41 -4.81
C PHE A 53 5.88 -8.74 -4.13
N GLU A 54 6.06 -8.41 -2.85
CA GLU A 54 7.29 -8.72 -2.12
C GLU A 54 7.36 -10.21 -1.73
N THR A 55 6.24 -10.80 -1.32
CA THR A 55 6.19 -12.25 -1.03
C THR A 55 6.53 -13.08 -2.28
N GLY A 56 6.08 -12.64 -3.46
CA GLY A 56 6.43 -13.28 -4.73
C GLY A 56 7.92 -13.27 -5.08
N LYS A 57 8.72 -12.36 -4.50
CA LYS A 57 10.19 -12.30 -4.72
C LYS A 57 10.95 -13.38 -3.94
N GLN A 58 10.38 -13.91 -2.86
CA GLN A 58 11.02 -14.97 -2.08
C GLN A 58 11.13 -16.24 -2.92
N ARG A 59 12.34 -16.73 -3.16
CA ARG A 59 12.61 -17.87 -4.06
C ARG A 59 12.22 -19.20 -3.44
N GLU A 60 12.37 -19.34 -2.12
CA GLU A 60 12.09 -20.59 -1.42
C GLU A 60 10.58 -20.79 -1.20
N PRO A 61 9.94 -21.81 -1.81
CA PRO A 61 8.49 -22.01 -1.71
C PRO A 61 8.00 -22.22 -0.28
N ARG A 62 8.78 -22.92 0.54
CA ARG A 62 8.47 -23.16 1.95
C ARG A 62 8.36 -21.84 2.72
N ARG A 63 9.37 -20.97 2.59
CA ARG A 63 9.37 -19.65 3.24
C ARG A 63 8.24 -18.75 2.76
N ARG A 64 7.87 -18.82 1.47
CA ARG A 64 6.68 -18.11 0.96
C ARG A 64 5.42 -18.57 1.68
N LYS A 65 5.20 -19.89 1.76
CA LYS A 65 4.03 -20.45 2.44
C LYS A 65 3.99 -20.08 3.93
N GLU A 66 5.10 -20.21 4.63
CA GLU A 66 5.21 -19.84 6.05
C GLU A 66 4.89 -18.35 6.28
N LEU A 67 5.40 -17.46 5.40
CA LEU A 67 5.12 -16.03 5.46
C LEU A 67 3.64 -15.71 5.17
N SER A 68 3.06 -16.31 4.14
CA SER A 68 1.67 -16.10 3.78
C SER A 68 0.71 -16.62 4.85
N ALA A 69 1.01 -17.76 5.47
CA ALA A 69 0.24 -18.28 6.59
C ALA A 69 0.24 -17.30 7.77
N ALA A 70 1.40 -16.76 8.13
CA ALA A 70 1.52 -15.76 9.21
C ALA A 70 0.74 -14.47 8.89
N MET A 71 0.84 -13.99 7.65
CA MET A 71 0.08 -12.83 7.17
C MET A 71 -1.43 -13.07 7.22
N THR A 72 -1.92 -14.18 6.68
CA THR A 72 -3.36 -14.50 6.65
C THR A 72 -3.91 -14.75 8.05
N ARG A 73 -3.11 -15.31 8.96
CA ARG A 73 -3.54 -15.56 10.35
C ARG A 73 -3.88 -14.28 11.12
N LEU A 74 -3.12 -13.21 10.92
CA LEU A 74 -3.38 -11.92 11.56
C LEU A 74 -4.31 -11.01 10.75
N SER A 75 -4.15 -10.99 9.42
CA SER A 75 -4.92 -10.09 8.55
C SER A 75 -6.29 -10.65 8.14
N GLY A 76 -6.48 -11.96 8.22
CA GLY A 76 -7.57 -12.66 7.53
C GLY A 76 -7.55 -12.29 6.04
N THR A 77 -8.69 -11.80 5.56
CA THR A 77 -8.85 -11.29 4.19
C THR A 77 -8.83 -9.76 4.10
N LEU A 78 -8.53 -9.02 5.18
CA LEU A 78 -8.56 -7.56 5.19
C LEU A 78 -7.43 -6.95 4.37
N ARG A 79 -7.77 -6.11 3.39
CA ARG A 79 -6.81 -5.41 2.52
C ARG A 79 -7.08 -3.92 2.45
N ILE A 80 -6.03 -3.13 2.23
CA ILE A 80 -6.14 -1.70 1.93
C ILE A 80 -6.14 -1.49 0.40
N ALA A 81 -6.93 -0.53 -0.08
CA ALA A 81 -7.04 -0.20 -1.49
C ALA A 81 -5.68 0.24 -2.09
N PRO A 82 -5.42 -0.02 -3.38
CA PRO A 82 -4.15 0.34 -4.00
C PRO A 82 -4.06 1.83 -4.36
N PRO A 83 -2.84 2.34 -4.61
CA PRO A 83 -2.62 3.74 -5.01
C PRO A 83 -3.43 4.18 -6.23
N HIS A 84 -3.59 3.33 -7.24
CA HIS A 84 -4.33 3.68 -8.45
C HIS A 84 -5.86 3.78 -8.26
N VAL A 85 -6.37 3.44 -7.06
CA VAL A 85 -7.75 3.71 -6.65
C VAL A 85 -7.82 4.92 -5.71
N ILE A 86 -6.91 4.98 -4.73
CA ILE A 86 -6.88 6.05 -3.73
C ILE A 86 -6.54 7.40 -4.37
N VAL A 87 -5.51 7.47 -5.22
CA VAL A 87 -5.04 8.73 -5.80
C VAL A 87 -6.13 9.40 -6.65
N PRO A 88 -6.81 8.72 -7.60
CA PRO A 88 -7.92 9.34 -8.33
C PRO A 88 -9.08 9.78 -7.42
N TRP A 89 -9.34 9.06 -6.34
CA TRP A 89 -10.36 9.47 -5.36
C TRP A 89 -9.93 10.74 -4.61
N GLU A 90 -8.68 10.81 -4.15
CA GLU A 90 -8.09 12.00 -3.52
C GLU A 90 -8.08 13.21 -4.47
N ILE A 91 -7.78 13.01 -5.76
CA ILE A 91 -7.85 14.07 -6.77
C ILE A 91 -9.24 14.68 -6.84
N ARG A 92 -10.29 13.85 -6.95
CA ARG A 92 -11.68 14.35 -7.02
C ARG A 92 -12.03 15.16 -5.77
N ARG A 93 -11.67 14.63 -4.59
CA ARG A 93 -11.87 15.33 -3.30
C ARG A 93 -11.12 16.66 -3.24
N ALA A 94 -9.86 16.67 -3.67
CA ALA A 94 -9.02 17.85 -3.69
C ALA A 94 -9.55 18.92 -4.66
N LEU A 95 -9.97 18.54 -5.87
CA LEU A 95 -10.58 19.46 -6.84
C LEU A 95 -11.85 20.09 -6.28
N ILE A 96 -12.74 19.28 -5.69
CA ILE A 96 -13.99 19.75 -5.10
C ILE A 96 -13.74 20.76 -3.98
N GLU A 97 -12.79 20.47 -3.09
CA GLU A 97 -12.47 21.35 -1.98
C GLU A 97 -11.75 22.63 -2.42
N VAL A 98 -10.79 22.53 -3.35
CA VAL A 98 -9.97 23.67 -3.79
C VAL A 98 -10.76 24.63 -4.68
N LEU A 99 -11.70 24.10 -5.48
CA LEU A 99 -12.53 24.89 -6.40
C LEU A 99 -13.93 25.18 -5.85
N ASP A 100 -14.18 24.82 -4.58
CA ASP A 100 -15.45 25.06 -3.88
C ASP A 100 -16.68 24.52 -4.64
N LEU A 101 -16.57 23.29 -5.15
CA LEU A 101 -17.61 22.67 -5.95
C LEU A 101 -18.69 22.06 -5.05
N SER A 102 -19.96 22.26 -5.42
CA SER A 102 -21.10 21.60 -4.75
C SER A 102 -21.35 20.20 -5.32
N ILE A 103 -20.33 19.34 -5.32
CA ILE A 103 -20.39 17.96 -5.83
C ILE A 103 -20.05 17.00 -4.69
N ASN A 104 -20.79 15.89 -4.57
CA ASN A 104 -20.47 14.82 -3.64
C ASN A 104 -19.74 13.67 -4.35
N VAL A 105 -18.65 13.19 -3.77
CA VAL A 105 -17.92 12.02 -4.26
C VAL A 105 -18.27 10.84 -3.37
N ALA A 106 -18.58 9.69 -4.00
CA ALA A 106 -18.84 8.46 -3.28
C ALA A 106 -17.68 8.15 -2.31
N PRO A 107 -17.98 7.69 -1.09
CA PRO A 107 -16.94 7.29 -0.16
C PRO A 107 -16.12 6.15 -0.76
N LEU A 108 -14.81 6.19 -0.55
CA LEU A 108 -13.92 5.11 -0.97
C LEU A 108 -14.06 3.93 -0.01
N GLU A 109 -14.25 2.73 -0.56
CA GLU A 109 -14.00 1.49 0.20
C GLU A 109 -12.49 1.34 0.39
N LEU A 110 -11.96 2.00 1.42
CA LEU A 110 -10.53 2.02 1.69
C LEU A 110 -10.03 0.64 2.14
N PHE A 111 -10.80 -0.02 3.00
CA PHE A 111 -10.51 -1.36 3.50
C PHE A 111 -11.55 -2.34 2.99
N GLY A 112 -11.10 -3.33 2.24
CA GLY A 112 -11.96 -4.35 1.63
C GLY A 112 -11.34 -5.74 1.78
N ARG A 113 -11.77 -6.67 0.93
CA ARG A 113 -11.46 -8.09 1.08
C ARG A 113 -10.67 -8.65 -0.10
N GLY A 114 -9.62 -9.39 0.24
CA GLY A 114 -8.88 -10.25 -0.66
C GLY A 114 -8.05 -9.52 -1.72
N VAL A 115 -7.36 -10.31 -2.53
CA VAL A 115 -6.44 -9.83 -3.56
C VAL A 115 -7.16 -8.96 -4.59
N ALA A 116 -8.42 -9.24 -4.88
CA ALA A 116 -9.24 -8.44 -5.78
C ALA A 116 -9.39 -6.99 -5.32
N HIS A 117 -9.51 -6.77 -4.00
CA HIS A 117 -9.50 -5.44 -3.43
C HIS A 117 -8.11 -4.80 -3.49
N ALA A 118 -7.09 -5.53 -3.05
CA ALA A 118 -5.71 -5.04 -3.01
C ALA A 118 -5.17 -4.63 -4.39
N MET A 119 -5.66 -5.26 -5.46
CA MET A 119 -5.27 -5.00 -6.85
C MET A 119 -6.32 -4.22 -7.65
N ALA A 120 -7.47 -3.91 -7.05
CA ALA A 120 -8.66 -3.35 -7.73
C ALA A 120 -9.06 -4.12 -9.00
N SER A 121 -9.00 -5.44 -8.93
CA SER A 121 -9.26 -6.34 -10.05
C SER A 121 -10.29 -7.39 -9.65
N PRO A 122 -11.59 -7.19 -9.97
CA PRO A 122 -12.65 -8.12 -9.61
C PRO A 122 -12.43 -9.54 -10.13
N SER A 123 -11.73 -9.70 -11.26
CA SER A 123 -11.39 -11.00 -11.86
C SER A 123 -10.43 -11.84 -11.01
N LEU A 124 -9.80 -11.27 -9.98
CA LEU A 124 -8.96 -12.00 -9.04
C LEU A 124 -9.74 -12.61 -7.88
N ARG A 125 -11.06 -12.40 -7.77
CA ARG A 125 -11.88 -13.09 -6.75
C ARG A 125 -12.00 -14.57 -7.11
N TYR A 126 -12.04 -15.43 -6.10
CA TYR A 126 -12.44 -16.81 -6.35
C TYR A 126 -13.91 -16.82 -6.81
N THR A 127 -14.19 -17.62 -7.83
CA THR A 127 -15.54 -17.84 -8.34
C THR A 127 -15.77 -19.34 -8.34
N ALA A 128 -16.83 -19.80 -7.68
CA ALA A 128 -17.15 -21.22 -7.66
C ALA A 128 -17.50 -21.69 -9.09
N PRO A 129 -17.09 -22.91 -9.49
CA PRO A 129 -17.39 -23.42 -10.81
C PRO A 129 -18.91 -23.52 -11.03
N LEU A 130 -19.34 -23.37 -12.28
CA LEU A 130 -20.77 -23.50 -12.63
C LEU A 130 -21.26 -24.95 -12.51
N GLU A 131 -20.36 -25.91 -12.64
CA GLU A 131 -20.62 -27.34 -12.57
C GLU A 131 -19.52 -28.08 -11.80
N TYR A 132 -19.87 -29.22 -11.21
CA TYR A 132 -18.93 -30.15 -10.61
C TYR A 132 -19.36 -31.57 -10.94
N GLU A 133 -18.44 -32.38 -11.47
CA GLU A 133 -18.70 -33.77 -11.92
C GLU A 133 -19.93 -33.91 -12.83
N GLY A 134 -20.08 -32.97 -13.79
CA GLY A 134 -21.18 -32.95 -14.76
C GLY A 134 -22.54 -32.54 -14.19
N ARG A 135 -22.58 -31.98 -12.97
CA ARG A 135 -23.80 -31.45 -12.35
C ARG A 135 -23.70 -29.94 -12.16
N GLN A 136 -24.73 -29.23 -12.60
CA GLN A 136 -24.83 -27.79 -12.39
C GLN A 136 -24.96 -27.47 -10.90
N LEU A 137 -24.14 -26.54 -10.42
CA LEU A 137 -24.16 -26.09 -9.03
C LEU A 137 -25.17 -24.95 -8.87
N ALA A 138 -26.12 -25.16 -7.95
CA ALA A 138 -27.11 -24.14 -7.60
C ALA A 138 -26.43 -22.88 -7.04
N GLU A 139 -26.99 -21.71 -7.33
CA GLU A 139 -26.45 -20.40 -6.90
C GLU A 139 -26.18 -20.31 -5.38
N PRO A 140 -27.06 -20.79 -4.48
CA PRO A 140 -26.76 -20.75 -3.04
C PRO A 140 -25.52 -21.58 -2.67
N LEU A 141 -25.37 -22.76 -3.26
CA LEU A 141 -24.22 -23.63 -3.02
C LEU A 141 -22.93 -23.00 -3.54
N ARG A 142 -22.97 -22.34 -4.71
CA ARG A 142 -21.81 -21.61 -5.25
C ARG A 142 -21.37 -20.49 -4.31
N ARG A 143 -22.31 -19.72 -3.76
CA ARG A 143 -22.01 -18.67 -2.77
C ARG A 143 -21.43 -19.22 -1.48
N ASP A 144 -21.91 -20.36 -1.01
CA ASP A 144 -21.39 -21.00 0.18
C ASP A 144 -19.98 -21.57 -0.06
N LEU A 145 -19.72 -22.15 -1.23
CA LEU A 145 -18.39 -22.56 -1.68
C LEU A 145 -17.43 -21.37 -1.76
N GLU A 146 -17.84 -20.26 -2.35
CA GLU A 146 -17.03 -19.04 -2.43
C GLU A 146 -16.62 -18.56 -1.04
N LYS A 147 -17.57 -18.47 -0.11
CA LYS A 147 -17.26 -18.08 1.29
C LYS A 147 -16.32 -19.04 1.99
N LEU A 148 -16.46 -20.34 1.72
CA LEU A 148 -15.65 -21.38 2.34
C LEU A 148 -14.21 -21.39 1.80
N VAL A 149 -14.04 -21.20 0.49
CA VAL A 149 -12.77 -21.34 -0.22
C VAL A 149 -11.97 -20.04 -0.27
N GLU A 150 -12.61 -18.86 -0.22
CA GLU A 150 -11.95 -17.55 -0.32
C GLU A 150 -10.71 -17.43 0.61
N PRO A 151 -10.76 -17.81 1.91
CA PRO A 151 -9.58 -17.66 2.78
C PRO A 151 -8.38 -18.50 2.33
N GLU A 152 -8.61 -19.74 1.90
CA GLU A 152 -7.56 -20.65 1.41
C GLU A 152 -7.01 -20.16 0.07
N PHE A 153 -7.89 -19.70 -0.83
CA PHE A 153 -7.51 -19.11 -2.10
C PHE A 153 -6.63 -17.87 -1.90
N GLU A 154 -6.99 -16.99 -0.96
CA GLU A 154 -6.20 -15.82 -0.61
C GLU A 154 -4.78 -16.17 -0.12
N GLU A 155 -4.65 -17.19 0.75
CA GLU A 155 -3.34 -17.65 1.21
C GLU A 155 -2.49 -18.19 0.05
N LEU A 156 -3.10 -18.95 -0.88
CA LEU A 156 -2.42 -19.47 -2.06
C LEU A 156 -1.90 -18.37 -2.97
N ILE A 157 -2.74 -17.38 -3.29
CA ILE A 157 -2.34 -16.24 -4.13
C ILE A 157 -1.24 -15.43 -3.45
N LEU A 158 -1.36 -15.18 -2.14
CA LEU A 158 -0.33 -14.47 -1.36
C LEU A 158 1.00 -15.24 -1.34
N ALA A 159 0.96 -16.56 -1.22
CA ALA A 159 2.14 -17.44 -1.31
C ALA A 159 2.74 -17.51 -2.72
N SER A 160 2.10 -16.83 -3.68
CA SER A 160 2.39 -16.94 -5.10
C SER A 160 2.40 -18.42 -5.51
N ILE A 161 1.43 -19.19 -5.06
CA ILE A 161 1.14 -20.52 -5.57
C ILE A 161 0.06 -20.31 -6.59
N THR A 162 0.35 -20.60 -7.85
CA THR A 162 -0.65 -20.53 -8.92
C THR A 162 -1.54 -21.76 -8.78
N PRO A 163 -2.83 -21.63 -8.42
CA PRO A 163 -3.73 -22.77 -8.42
C PRO A 163 -3.84 -23.36 -9.83
N GLU A 164 -4.15 -24.65 -9.94
CA GLU A 164 -4.44 -25.26 -11.24
C GLU A 164 -5.55 -24.47 -11.96
N GLY A 165 -5.30 -24.07 -13.21
CA GLY A 165 -6.25 -23.30 -14.04
C GLY A 165 -6.04 -21.79 -14.10
N VAL A 166 -5.16 -21.19 -13.28
CA VAL A 166 -4.78 -19.77 -13.43
C VAL A 166 -3.66 -19.63 -14.47
N PRO A 167 -3.80 -18.80 -15.53
CA PRO A 167 -2.78 -18.69 -16.58
C PRO A 167 -1.42 -18.28 -16.03
N HIS A 168 -0.38 -19.06 -16.35
CA HIS A 168 1.02 -18.78 -15.98
C HIS A 168 1.47 -17.38 -16.44
N GLU A 169 0.89 -16.89 -17.53
CA GLU A 169 1.10 -15.57 -18.12
C GLU A 169 0.77 -14.42 -17.16
N MET A 170 -0.23 -14.58 -16.28
CA MET A 170 -0.61 -13.55 -15.31
C MET A 170 0.53 -13.30 -14.30
N ARG A 171 1.34 -14.31 -13.99
CA ARG A 171 2.51 -14.21 -13.12
C ARG A 171 3.72 -13.58 -13.82
N LEU A 172 3.86 -13.82 -15.13
CA LEU A 172 4.90 -13.21 -15.97
C LEU A 172 4.64 -11.71 -16.15
N VAL A 173 3.40 -11.32 -16.46
CA VAL A 173 3.01 -9.92 -16.60
C VAL A 173 3.24 -9.14 -15.29
N LEU A 174 2.86 -9.69 -14.14
CA LEU A 174 3.06 -9.02 -12.84
C LEU A 174 4.54 -8.85 -12.46
N SER A 175 5.40 -9.82 -12.80
CA SER A 175 6.82 -9.76 -12.44
C SER A 175 7.66 -8.88 -13.39
N ASP A 176 7.42 -8.93 -14.70
CA ASP A 176 8.09 -8.08 -15.67
C ASP A 176 7.59 -6.63 -15.65
N PHE A 177 6.28 -6.40 -15.48
CA PHE A 177 5.74 -5.05 -15.29
C PHE A 177 6.33 -4.39 -14.05
N LYS A 178 6.45 -5.14 -12.94
CA LYS A 178 7.05 -4.63 -11.71
C LYS A 178 8.52 -4.22 -11.89
N ARG A 179 9.34 -5.04 -12.55
CA ARG A 179 10.75 -4.68 -12.80
C ARG A 179 10.86 -3.41 -13.64
N LEU A 180 10.04 -3.28 -14.69
CA LEU A 180 10.00 -2.09 -15.54
C LEU A 180 9.60 -0.84 -14.74
N THR A 181 8.65 -0.95 -13.80
CA THR A 181 8.28 0.17 -12.93
C THR A 181 9.39 0.54 -11.95
N ASP A 182 10.08 -0.45 -11.37
CA ASP A 182 11.20 -0.23 -10.44
C ASP A 182 12.35 0.54 -11.14
N ASP A 183 12.76 0.10 -12.33
CA ASP A 183 13.85 0.73 -13.09
C ASP A 183 13.50 2.16 -13.56
N ARG A 184 12.25 2.36 -14.01
CA ARG A 184 11.74 3.70 -14.37
C ARG A 184 11.72 4.63 -13.17
N PHE A 185 11.29 4.13 -12.01
CA PHE A 185 11.29 4.92 -10.78
C PHE A 185 12.69 5.36 -10.38
N VAL A 186 13.65 4.44 -10.30
CA VAL A 186 15.05 4.77 -9.95
C VAL A 186 15.65 5.76 -10.94
N SER A 187 15.43 5.54 -12.24
CA SER A 187 15.90 6.46 -13.29
C SER A 187 15.29 7.86 -13.15
N GLY A 188 13.99 7.94 -12.86
CA GLY A 188 13.28 9.18 -12.59
C GLY A 188 13.83 9.91 -11.36
N GLN A 189 14.08 9.20 -10.24
CA GLN A 189 14.65 9.83 -9.05
C GLN A 189 16.09 10.31 -9.26
N ASN A 190 16.90 9.58 -10.04
CA ASN A 190 18.24 10.02 -10.41
C ASN A 190 18.21 11.27 -11.30
N TYR A 191 17.26 11.35 -12.23
CA TYR A 191 17.03 12.56 -13.02
C TYR A 191 16.67 13.75 -12.11
N VAL A 192 15.74 13.56 -11.17
CA VAL A 192 15.35 14.61 -10.20
C VAL A 192 16.54 15.06 -9.36
N ALA A 193 17.38 14.14 -8.88
CA ALA A 193 18.60 14.48 -8.13
C ALA A 193 19.56 15.35 -8.95
N LYS A 194 19.70 15.05 -10.25
CA LYS A 194 20.51 15.83 -11.19
C LYS A 194 19.92 17.23 -11.43
N GLU A 195 18.60 17.37 -11.54
CA GLU A 195 17.98 18.69 -11.70
C GLU A 195 18.10 19.54 -10.41
N ILE A 196 17.98 18.92 -9.23
CA ILE A 196 18.21 19.61 -7.95
C ILE A 196 19.65 20.14 -7.85
N SER A 197 20.64 19.37 -8.31
CA SER A 197 22.04 19.81 -8.27
C SER A 197 22.30 21.02 -9.18
N LYS A 198 21.61 21.11 -10.33
CA LYS A 198 21.67 22.27 -11.24
C LYS A 198 20.94 23.50 -10.68
N LEU A 199 19.73 23.33 -10.16
CA LEU A 199 18.87 24.42 -9.69
C LEU A 199 19.27 24.95 -8.30
N GLY A 200 20.02 24.15 -7.55
CA GLY A 200 20.45 24.43 -6.19
C GLY A 200 19.45 23.96 -5.15
N ARG A 201 19.96 23.52 -3.99
CA ARG A 201 19.20 22.88 -2.90
C ARG A 201 18.04 23.74 -2.36
N ARG A 202 18.12 25.06 -2.49
CA ARG A 202 17.03 26.00 -2.11
C ARG A 202 15.73 25.78 -2.90
N ARG A 203 15.80 25.12 -4.06
CA ARG A 203 14.66 24.81 -4.93
C ARG A 203 14.08 23.42 -4.68
N LEU A 204 14.60 22.67 -3.69
CA LEU A 204 14.16 21.30 -3.42
C LEU A 204 12.64 21.20 -3.30
N ASP A 205 12.02 22.07 -2.51
CA ASP A 205 10.58 22.03 -2.26
C ASP A 205 9.77 22.28 -3.53
N ASP A 206 10.22 23.20 -4.39
CA ASP A 206 9.56 23.48 -5.67
C ASP A 206 9.70 22.29 -6.63
N VAL A 207 10.86 21.62 -6.67
CA VAL A 207 11.07 20.43 -7.50
C VAL A 207 10.22 19.26 -6.99
N MET A 208 10.11 19.08 -5.68
CA MET A 208 9.26 18.04 -5.09
C MET A 208 7.79 18.29 -5.39
N LEU A 209 7.31 19.53 -5.24
CA LEU A 209 5.95 19.90 -5.60
C LEU A 209 5.69 19.69 -7.09
N GLY A 210 6.58 20.17 -7.96
CA GLY A 210 6.44 20.03 -9.42
C GLY A 210 6.41 18.58 -9.87
N THR A 211 7.28 17.73 -9.31
CA THR A 211 7.29 16.30 -9.64
C THR A 211 6.08 15.56 -9.08
N ALA A 212 5.64 15.86 -7.85
CA ALA A 212 4.43 15.28 -7.28
C ALA A 212 3.17 15.65 -8.08
N PHE A 213 3.11 16.88 -8.62
CA PHE A 213 2.04 17.31 -9.50
C PHE A 213 2.12 16.66 -10.87
N ALA A 214 3.32 16.60 -11.48
CA ALA A 214 3.54 15.94 -12.77
C ALA A 214 3.12 14.47 -12.76
N ASP A 215 3.37 13.75 -11.66
CA ASP A 215 2.97 12.35 -11.48
C ASP A 215 1.45 12.13 -11.57
N ILE A 216 0.64 13.18 -11.40
CA ILE A 216 -0.83 13.11 -11.35
C ILE A 216 -1.53 13.93 -12.44
N ILE A 217 -0.81 14.53 -13.40
CA ILE A 217 -1.44 15.39 -14.44
C ILE A 217 -2.52 14.62 -15.20
N ASP A 218 -2.22 13.43 -15.71
CA ASP A 218 -3.19 12.65 -16.49
C ASP A 218 -4.44 12.28 -15.68
N PRO A 219 -4.34 11.67 -14.47
CA PRO A 219 -5.54 11.40 -13.67
C PRO A 219 -6.22 12.67 -13.13
N LEU A 220 -5.50 13.79 -12.98
CA LEU A 220 -6.08 15.09 -12.62
C LEU A 220 -6.98 15.62 -13.73
N LEU A 221 -6.51 15.59 -14.99
CA LEU A 221 -7.29 16.00 -16.16
C LEU A 221 -8.52 15.10 -16.33
N ALA A 222 -8.37 13.78 -16.17
CA ALA A 222 -9.48 12.84 -16.24
C ALA A 222 -10.55 13.12 -15.16
N ALA A 223 -10.13 13.35 -13.92
CA ALA A 223 -11.05 13.67 -12.82
C ALA A 223 -11.74 15.03 -13.02
N ALA A 224 -11.03 16.04 -13.53
CA ALA A 224 -11.63 17.34 -13.84
C ALA A 224 -12.71 17.22 -14.92
N GLN A 225 -12.44 16.44 -15.97
CA GLN A 225 -13.41 16.15 -17.03
C GLN A 225 -14.65 15.43 -16.47
N GLU A 226 -14.47 14.41 -15.61
CA GLU A 226 -15.58 13.71 -14.96
C GLU A 226 -16.45 14.64 -14.09
N LEU A 227 -15.82 15.63 -13.44
CA LEU A 227 -16.51 16.62 -12.60
C LEU A 227 -17.10 17.79 -13.42
N GLY A 228 -16.88 17.84 -14.73
CA GLY A 228 -17.36 18.92 -15.59
C GLY A 228 -16.64 20.26 -15.36
N VAL A 229 -15.39 20.22 -14.92
CA VAL A 229 -14.58 21.40 -14.57
C VAL A 229 -13.51 21.62 -15.62
N SER A 230 -13.37 22.86 -16.09
CA SER A 230 -12.23 23.27 -16.90
C SER A 230 -11.09 23.69 -16.00
N LEU A 231 -9.90 23.13 -16.22
CA LEU A 231 -8.69 23.55 -15.52
C LEU A 231 -8.00 24.62 -16.38
N ASP A 232 -8.00 25.85 -15.89
CA ASP A 232 -7.26 26.96 -16.51
C ASP A 232 -5.74 26.81 -16.29
N ASP A 233 -4.95 27.56 -17.05
CA ASP A 233 -3.47 27.55 -16.96
C ASP A 233 -2.94 27.85 -15.55
N ASP A 234 -3.74 28.55 -14.73
CA ASP A 234 -3.37 28.85 -13.35
C ASP A 234 -3.37 27.61 -12.45
N ILE A 235 -3.88 26.44 -12.88
CA ILE A 235 -3.73 25.18 -12.14
C ILE A 235 -2.25 24.78 -11.95
N PHE A 236 -1.37 25.23 -12.85
CA PHE A 236 0.07 25.02 -12.81
C PHE A 236 0.80 26.09 -11.98
N ASP A 237 0.07 27.05 -11.41
CA ASP A 237 0.68 27.99 -10.48
C ASP A 237 1.07 27.27 -9.18
N ARG A 238 2.17 27.72 -8.58
CA ARG A 238 2.70 27.11 -7.35
C ARG A 238 1.66 27.08 -6.23
N GLY A 239 0.80 28.09 -6.14
CA GLY A 239 -0.24 28.22 -5.12
C GLY A 239 -1.29 27.12 -5.24
N ARG A 240 -1.91 26.94 -6.42
CA ARG A 240 -2.91 25.88 -6.63
C ARG A 240 -2.30 24.50 -6.60
N MET A 241 -1.12 24.29 -7.18
CA MET A 241 -0.40 23.02 -7.04
C MET A 241 -0.21 22.63 -5.57
N THR A 242 0.22 23.58 -4.73
CA THR A 242 0.40 23.34 -3.29
C THR A 242 -0.92 22.96 -2.64
N LYS A 243 -1.99 23.74 -2.87
CA LYS A 243 -3.31 23.46 -2.29
C LYS A 243 -3.83 22.08 -2.70
N LEU A 244 -3.71 21.71 -3.98
CA LEU A 244 -4.16 20.40 -4.46
C LEU A 244 -3.39 19.26 -3.79
N ILE A 245 -2.06 19.31 -3.82
CA ILE A 245 -1.23 18.24 -3.23
C ILE A 245 -1.47 18.13 -1.73
N GLU A 246 -1.64 19.25 -1.00
CA GLU A 246 -1.97 19.22 0.44
C GLU A 246 -3.33 18.57 0.75
N ARG A 247 -4.28 18.59 -0.20
CA ARG A 247 -5.58 17.91 -0.07
C ARG A 247 -5.57 16.46 -0.56
N MET A 248 -4.41 15.95 -0.97
CA MET A 248 -4.21 14.56 -1.37
C MET A 248 -3.26 13.87 -0.37
N PRO A 249 -3.79 13.28 0.73
CA PRO A 249 -2.98 12.70 1.80
C PRO A 249 -1.87 11.79 1.30
N SER A 250 -2.17 10.84 0.41
CA SER A 250 -1.19 9.88 -0.06
C SER A 250 -0.09 10.53 -0.90
N ARG A 251 -0.47 11.44 -1.79
CA ARG A 251 0.47 12.17 -2.66
C ARG A 251 1.37 13.10 -1.86
N TRP A 252 0.83 13.74 -0.82
CA TRP A 252 1.61 14.57 0.09
C TRP A 252 2.63 13.75 0.86
N VAL A 253 2.25 12.59 1.42
CA VAL A 253 3.21 11.70 2.11
C VAL A 253 4.30 11.22 1.17
N GLU A 254 3.94 10.79 -0.05
CA GLU A 254 4.92 10.33 -1.03
C GLU A 254 5.93 11.44 -1.39
N MET A 255 5.44 12.67 -1.62
CA MET A 255 6.27 13.84 -1.87
C MET A 255 7.24 14.10 -0.71
N MET A 256 6.76 14.01 0.53
CA MET A 256 7.59 14.25 1.73
C MET A 256 8.66 13.17 1.92
N LEU A 257 8.34 11.90 1.66
CA LEU A 257 9.31 10.80 1.66
C LEU A 257 10.42 11.03 0.61
N ARG A 258 10.02 11.32 -0.63
CA ARG A 258 10.96 11.61 -1.72
C ARG A 258 11.82 12.83 -1.41
N ARG A 259 11.22 13.90 -0.88
CA ARG A 259 11.92 15.11 -0.44
C ARG A 259 13.03 14.80 0.55
N GLN A 260 12.72 14.04 1.61
CA GLN A 260 13.69 13.71 2.64
C GLN A 260 14.85 12.87 2.09
N ARG A 261 14.56 11.95 1.17
CA ARG A 261 15.62 11.16 0.53
C ARG A 261 16.48 12.02 -0.40
N GLN A 262 15.87 12.87 -1.22
CA GLN A 262 16.57 13.81 -2.11
C GLN A 262 17.38 14.87 -1.34
N ALA A 263 16.95 15.23 -0.12
CA ALA A 263 17.71 16.10 0.76
C ALA A 263 19.04 15.48 1.21
N ASN A 264 19.21 14.16 1.15
CA ASN A 264 20.45 13.47 1.48
C ASN A 264 21.07 12.79 0.24
N PRO A 265 22.02 13.45 -0.46
CA PRO A 265 22.63 12.94 -1.68
C PRO A 265 23.36 11.60 -1.54
N GLN A 266 23.68 11.17 -0.32
CA GLN A 266 24.33 9.87 -0.08
C GLN A 266 23.34 8.70 -0.09
N LYS A 267 22.04 8.96 0.01
CA LYS A 267 21.01 7.90 -0.02
C LYS A 267 20.63 7.58 -1.47
N ILE A 268 21.12 6.44 -1.96
CA ILE A 268 20.81 5.92 -3.29
C ILE A 268 19.38 5.34 -3.31
N TRP A 269 18.68 5.47 -4.43
CA TRP A 269 17.42 4.79 -4.68
C TRP A 269 17.65 3.39 -5.24
N HIS A 270 16.96 2.41 -4.69
CA HIS A 270 16.89 1.02 -5.12
C HIS A 270 15.48 0.71 -5.62
N GLY A 271 15.34 -0.28 -6.50
CA GLY A 271 14.04 -0.65 -7.07
C GLY A 271 12.97 -0.97 -6.01
N ASN A 272 13.36 -1.64 -4.91
CA ASN A 272 12.44 -1.97 -3.83
C ASN A 272 11.87 -0.73 -3.11
N ASP A 273 12.58 0.41 -3.12
CA ASP A 273 12.11 1.63 -2.46
C ASP A 273 10.80 2.14 -3.07
N LEU A 274 10.50 1.84 -4.35
CA LEU A 274 9.21 2.19 -4.97
C LEU A 274 8.04 1.56 -4.21
N ASN A 275 8.15 0.27 -3.91
CA ASN A 275 7.09 -0.47 -3.23
C ASN A 275 6.91 0.05 -1.79
N ASP A 276 8.01 0.33 -1.10
CA ASP A 276 7.97 0.89 0.25
C ASP A 276 7.34 2.29 0.25
N VAL A 277 7.78 3.17 -0.66
CA VAL A 277 7.23 4.53 -0.79
C VAL A 277 5.74 4.49 -1.13
N ALA A 278 5.33 3.66 -2.10
CA ALA A 278 3.91 3.53 -2.46
C ALA A 278 3.07 2.94 -1.31
N ALA A 279 3.59 1.95 -0.59
CA ALA A 279 2.93 1.36 0.55
C ALA A 279 2.78 2.35 1.71
N LEU A 280 3.85 3.03 2.10
CA LEU A 280 3.87 4.00 3.19
C LEU A 280 3.06 5.25 2.87
N ALA A 281 3.08 5.71 1.62
CA ALA A 281 2.25 6.81 1.15
C ALA A 281 0.75 6.55 1.39
N ILE A 282 0.33 5.29 1.32
CA ILE A 282 -1.05 4.90 1.58
C ILE A 282 -1.28 4.54 3.06
N ALA A 283 -0.36 3.80 3.68
CA ALA A 283 -0.55 3.35 5.05
C ALA A 283 -0.57 4.49 6.06
N VAL A 284 0.35 5.46 5.93
CA VAL A 284 0.51 6.54 6.90
C VAL A 284 -0.74 7.41 7.05
N PRO A 285 -1.38 7.92 5.99
CA PRO A 285 -2.56 8.78 6.18
C PRO A 285 -3.84 8.04 6.61
N TYR A 286 -3.85 6.70 6.51
CA TYR A 286 -5.08 5.91 6.59
C TYR A 286 -5.07 4.82 7.68
N CYS A 287 -3.96 4.64 8.39
CA CYS A 287 -3.83 3.71 9.52
C CYS A 287 -3.50 4.47 10.81
N ASP A 288 -3.87 3.88 11.94
CA ASP A 288 -3.58 4.44 13.26
C ASP A 288 -2.10 4.22 13.62
N VAL A 289 -1.54 3.07 13.22
CA VAL A 289 -0.12 2.74 13.42
C VAL A 289 0.48 2.14 12.15
N VAL A 290 1.70 2.56 11.82
CA VAL A 290 2.52 1.99 10.75
C VAL A 290 3.85 1.54 11.34
N VAL A 291 4.11 0.23 11.30
CA VAL A 291 5.39 -0.34 11.74
C VAL A 291 6.26 -0.62 10.53
N THR A 292 7.37 0.11 10.40
CA THR A 292 8.28 -0.01 9.24
C THR A 292 9.75 -0.13 9.64
N GLU A 293 10.69 -0.16 8.71
CA GLU A 293 12.12 -0.14 9.04
C GLU A 293 12.56 1.19 9.66
N ARG A 294 13.69 1.15 10.38
CA ARG A 294 14.23 2.32 11.11
C ARG A 294 14.50 3.51 10.19
N SER A 295 14.95 3.27 8.95
CA SER A 295 15.27 4.34 8.01
C SER A 295 14.02 5.12 7.59
N TRP A 296 12.94 4.42 7.18
CA TRP A 296 11.68 5.07 6.82
C TRP A 296 10.99 5.72 8.02
N SER A 297 10.95 5.04 9.17
CA SER A 297 10.37 5.61 10.39
C SER A 297 11.09 6.89 10.81
N ALA A 298 12.43 6.90 10.83
CA ALA A 298 13.19 8.11 11.16
C ALA A 298 12.93 9.24 10.16
N MET A 299 12.83 8.93 8.87
CA MET A 299 12.58 9.89 7.81
C MET A 299 11.21 10.57 7.94
N LEU A 300 10.15 9.78 8.16
CA LEU A 300 8.79 10.27 8.33
C LEU A 300 8.65 11.12 9.59
N ASN A 301 9.19 10.66 10.70
CA ASN A 301 9.15 11.39 11.97
C ASN A 301 9.94 12.71 11.91
N ALA A 302 11.12 12.71 11.29
CA ALA A 302 11.90 13.93 11.08
C ALA A 302 11.15 14.96 10.21
N ALA A 303 10.37 14.49 9.24
CA ALA A 303 9.53 15.32 8.39
C ALA A 303 8.21 15.76 9.05
N LYS A 304 7.92 15.31 10.28
CA LYS A 304 6.65 15.49 10.98
C LYS A 304 5.41 15.06 10.18
N VAL A 305 5.60 14.07 9.30
CA VAL A 305 4.52 13.53 8.48
C VAL A 305 3.42 12.85 9.34
N PRO A 306 3.75 11.99 10.31
CA PRO A 306 2.73 11.26 11.07
C PRO A 306 1.81 12.18 11.90
N GLN A 307 2.34 13.29 12.42
CA GLN A 307 1.59 14.27 13.22
C GLN A 307 0.44 14.92 12.45
N ARG A 308 0.56 15.03 11.12
CA ARG A 308 -0.52 15.56 10.27
C ARG A 308 -1.76 14.66 10.28
N PHE A 309 -1.57 13.35 10.45
CA PHE A 309 -2.62 12.34 10.33
C PHE A 309 -3.02 11.72 11.67
N GLY A 310 -2.31 12.07 12.76
CA GLY A 310 -2.52 11.42 14.06
C GLY A 310 -2.01 9.98 14.09
N THR A 311 -1.15 9.59 13.14
CA THR A 311 -0.63 8.24 13.00
C THR A 311 0.65 8.06 13.80
N ILE A 312 0.85 6.88 14.36
CA ILE A 312 2.11 6.49 14.98
C ILE A 312 2.96 5.75 13.95
N VAL A 313 4.17 6.24 13.66
CA VAL A 313 5.12 5.55 12.76
C VAL A 313 6.34 5.11 13.55
N THR A 314 6.54 3.82 13.69
CA THR A 314 7.57 3.23 14.57
C THR A 314 8.32 2.10 13.87
N PRO A 315 9.57 1.78 14.25
CA PRO A 315 10.22 0.55 13.83
C PRO A 315 10.03 -0.63 14.78
N HIS A 316 9.29 -0.47 15.87
CA HIS A 316 9.19 -1.43 16.95
C HIS A 316 7.77 -1.98 17.07
N LEU A 317 7.64 -3.32 17.05
CA LEU A 317 6.35 -3.98 17.29
C LEU A 317 5.89 -3.79 18.74
N ARG A 318 6.83 -3.56 19.67
CA ARG A 318 6.54 -3.31 21.09
C ARG A 318 5.66 -2.08 21.31
N ASP A 319 5.88 -1.01 20.54
CA ASP A 319 5.06 0.20 20.66
C ASP A 319 3.59 -0.08 20.32
N VAL A 320 3.30 -1.10 19.50
CA VAL A 320 1.91 -1.54 19.23
C VAL A 320 1.36 -2.32 20.42
N ILE A 321 2.17 -3.15 21.08
CA ILE A 321 1.77 -3.88 22.29
C ILE A 321 1.38 -2.88 23.39
N ASP A 322 2.24 -1.89 23.63
CA ASP A 322 2.01 -0.87 24.67
C ASP A 322 0.69 -0.10 24.43
N LEU A 323 0.30 0.10 23.16
CA LEU A 323 -0.99 0.73 22.78
C LEU A 323 -2.21 -0.19 22.93
N LEU A 324 -2.03 -1.51 22.90
CA LEU A 324 -3.11 -2.49 23.05
C LEU A 324 -3.37 -2.85 24.51
N GLU A 325 -2.35 -2.71 25.36
CA GLU A 325 -2.41 -2.99 26.79
C GLU A 325 -2.75 -1.76 27.65
N GLY A 326 -2.61 -0.55 27.10
CA GLY A 326 -2.98 0.73 27.73
C GLY A 326 -4.44 1.12 27.50
#